data_AF-A0A1F5HQJ0-F1
#
_entry.id   AF-A0A1F5HQJ0-F1
#
_cell.length_a   1.000
_cell.length_b   1.000
_cell.length_c   1.000
_cell.angle_alpha   90.00
_cell.angle_beta   90.00
_cell.angle_gamma   90.00
#
_symmetry.space_group_name_H-M   'P 1'
#
loop_
_entity.id
_entity.type
_entity.pdbx_description
1 polymer ?
#
loop_
_entity_poly.entity_id
_entity_poly.type
_entity_poly.pdbx_seq_one_letter_code
_entity_poly.pdbx_strand_id
1 'polypeptide(L)'
;MVERQLPPLVDPKELLVKNFERIQVGLLAEEPSPELLRWTTTLKDESGFVYQKPNWFVIKASELGVPAYVMPRDSDILMHTHPEGRCHRDHTLPSTNDFLNASDMAINLIASAIRITRFWPVDGELRKLLEFITHRGMLTISTEAYIELLRENGAKYEVHPWGELGQNKLSEYFN
;
A
#
# COMPACT_ATOMS: atom_id res chain seq x y z
N MET A 1 -14.24 15.93 -23.99
CA MET A 1 -13.34 15.61 -22.87
C MET A 1 -14.21 15.51 -21.64
N VAL A 2 -14.17 14.39 -20.90
CA VAL A 2 -14.87 14.31 -19.62
C VAL A 2 -13.99 15.03 -18.61
N GLU A 3 -14.46 16.14 -18.04
CA GLU A 3 -13.76 16.79 -16.93
C GLU A 3 -13.69 15.77 -15.78
N ARG A 4 -12.47 15.38 -15.41
CA ARG A 4 -12.25 14.52 -14.24
C ARG A 4 -12.59 15.35 -13.01
N GLN A 5 -13.76 15.10 -12.42
CA GLN A 5 -14.09 15.67 -11.11
C GLN A 5 -13.21 15.02 -10.04
N LEU A 6 -12.64 15.86 -9.17
CA LEU A 6 -11.94 15.38 -7.98
C LEU A 6 -12.93 14.73 -7.01
N PRO A 7 -12.52 13.67 -6.29
CA PRO A 7 -13.25 13.16 -5.15
C PRO A 7 -13.58 14.25 -4.10
N PRO A 8 -14.67 14.09 -3.32
CA PRO A 8 -15.03 15.04 -2.28
C PRO A 8 -13.98 15.07 -1.16
N LEU A 9 -13.83 16.22 -0.50
CA LEU A 9 -13.07 16.33 0.75
C LEU A 9 -13.77 15.52 1.85
N VAL A 10 -13.02 14.71 2.59
CA VAL A 10 -13.57 13.83 3.64
C VAL A 10 -12.78 13.90 4.93
N ASP A 11 -13.45 13.60 6.05
CA ASP A 11 -12.76 13.11 7.23
C ASP A 11 -12.32 11.65 6.98
N PRO A 12 -11.02 11.32 7.08
CA PRO A 12 -10.53 9.99 6.77
C PRO A 12 -11.08 8.92 7.71
N LYS A 13 -11.22 9.21 9.01
CA LYS A 13 -11.73 8.24 9.97
C LYS A 13 -13.20 7.94 9.66
N GLU A 14 -14.02 8.96 9.38
CA GLU A 14 -15.42 8.78 8.98
C GLU A 14 -15.58 7.98 7.68
N LEU A 15 -14.74 8.21 6.68
CA LEU A 15 -14.77 7.42 5.44
C LEU A 15 -14.42 5.95 5.73
N LEU A 16 -13.34 5.72 6.48
CA LEU A 16 -12.76 4.40 6.68
C LEU A 16 -13.60 3.48 7.59
N VAL A 17 -14.36 4.03 8.55
CA VAL A 17 -15.28 3.22 9.40
C VAL A 17 -16.60 2.84 8.74
N LYS A 18 -17.00 3.51 7.64
CA LYS A 18 -18.26 3.19 6.95
C LYS A 18 -18.25 1.77 6.41
N ASN A 19 -19.38 1.06 6.49
CA ASN A 19 -19.50 -0.27 5.91
C ASN A 19 -19.14 -0.22 4.42
N PHE A 20 -18.28 -1.15 4.01
CA PHE A 20 -17.79 -1.23 2.64
C PHE A 20 -18.77 -2.00 1.77
N GLU A 21 -19.41 -1.30 0.83
CA GLU A 21 -20.25 -1.93 -0.22
C GLU A 21 -19.58 -1.85 -1.60
N ARG A 22 -18.74 -0.84 -1.82
CA ARG A 22 -18.01 -0.55 -3.06
C ARG A 22 -16.79 0.30 -2.76
N ILE A 23 -15.86 0.38 -3.70
CA ILE A 23 -14.66 1.24 -3.61
C ILE A 23 -15.09 2.69 -3.34
N GLN A 24 -14.47 3.28 -2.32
CA GLN A 24 -14.70 4.67 -1.93
C GLN A 24 -13.38 5.43 -1.99
N VAL A 25 -13.43 6.64 -2.54
CA VAL A 25 -12.28 7.54 -2.65
C VAL A 25 -12.67 8.90 -2.07
N GLY A 26 -11.80 9.47 -1.25
CA GLY A 26 -11.95 10.81 -0.70
C GLY A 26 -10.66 11.60 -0.81
N LEU A 27 -10.78 12.92 -0.96
CA LEU A 27 -9.68 13.87 -0.89
C LEU A 27 -9.39 14.17 0.59
N LEU A 28 -8.11 14.19 0.96
CA LEU A 28 -7.65 14.60 2.29
C LEU A 28 -7.30 16.09 2.30
N ALA A 29 -7.64 16.77 3.39
CA ALA A 29 -7.26 18.16 3.60
C ALA A 29 -5.74 18.33 3.86
N GLU A 30 -5.12 17.28 4.42
CA GLU A 30 -3.74 17.28 4.90
C GLU A 30 -3.07 15.93 4.61
N GLU A 31 -1.75 15.89 4.75
CA GLU A 31 -0.96 14.65 4.69
C GLU A 31 -1.45 13.64 5.75
N PRO A 32 -1.56 12.33 5.42
CA PRO A 32 -1.98 11.32 6.38
C PRO A 32 -0.99 11.24 7.55
N SER A 33 -1.51 11.44 8.77
CA SER A 33 -0.67 11.39 9.97
C SER A 33 -0.21 9.96 10.28
N PRO A 34 0.94 9.79 10.96
CA PRO A 34 1.35 8.47 11.45
C PRO A 34 0.28 7.81 12.32
N GLU A 35 -0.43 8.56 13.16
CA GLU A 35 -1.54 8.02 13.97
C GLU A 35 -2.64 7.40 13.10
N LEU A 36 -3.03 8.09 12.02
CA LEU A 36 -4.04 7.59 11.09
C LEU A 36 -3.59 6.26 10.47
N LEU A 37 -2.34 6.19 10.00
CA LEU A 37 -1.78 4.99 9.37
C LEU A 37 -1.61 3.81 10.33
N ARG A 38 -1.30 4.07 11.60
CA ARG A 38 -1.28 3.03 12.64
C ARG A 38 -2.70 2.55 12.95
N TRP A 39 -3.67 3.44 12.94
CA TRP A 39 -5.06 3.07 13.19
C TRP A 39 -5.64 2.26 12.03
N THR A 40 -5.32 2.56 10.77
CA THR A 40 -5.87 1.83 9.62
C THR A 40 -5.50 0.35 9.57
N THR A 41 -4.37 -0.07 10.14
CA THR A 41 -4.01 -1.50 10.22
C THR A 41 -4.95 -2.30 11.13
N THR A 42 -5.68 -1.63 12.04
CA THR A 42 -6.67 -2.27 12.92
C THR A 42 -8.02 -2.51 12.24
N LEU A 43 -8.21 -1.94 11.05
CA LEU A 43 -9.42 -2.14 10.26
C LEU A 43 -9.41 -3.53 9.62
N LYS A 44 -10.60 -4.06 9.34
CA LYS A 44 -10.74 -5.36 8.66
C LYS A 44 -10.38 -5.30 7.17
N ASP A 45 -10.53 -4.12 6.58
CA ASP A 45 -10.34 -3.85 5.17
C ASP A 45 -8.99 -3.17 4.92
N GLU A 46 -8.40 -3.43 3.74
CA GLU A 46 -7.21 -2.71 3.30
C GLU A 46 -7.56 -1.27 2.93
N SER A 47 -6.68 -0.35 3.32
CA SER A 47 -6.81 1.08 3.02
C SER A 47 -5.62 1.56 2.20
N GLY A 48 -5.88 2.32 1.14
CA GLY A 48 -4.90 2.96 0.30
C GLY A 48 -4.85 4.46 0.52
N PHE A 49 -3.66 5.03 0.37
CA PHE A 49 -3.36 6.44 0.38
C PHE A 49 -2.57 6.75 -0.87
N VAL A 50 -3.07 7.69 -1.65
CA VAL A 50 -2.48 8.05 -2.94
C VAL A 50 -2.11 9.51 -2.90
N TYR A 51 -0.88 9.82 -3.29
CA TYR A 51 -0.45 11.19 -3.51
C TYR A 51 -0.34 11.45 -5.00
N GLN A 52 -1.05 12.49 -5.45
CA GLN A 52 -0.89 13.05 -6.79
C GLN A 52 -0.82 14.56 -6.62
N LYS A 53 0.39 15.10 -6.72
CA LYS A 53 0.72 16.47 -6.34
C LYS A 53 -0.29 17.49 -6.87
N PRO A 54 -0.86 18.37 -6.01
CA PRO A 54 -0.55 18.56 -4.59
C PRO A 54 -1.45 17.78 -3.62
N ASN A 55 -2.25 16.82 -4.11
CA ASN A 55 -3.39 16.28 -3.38
C ASN A 55 -3.12 14.89 -2.81
N TRP A 56 -3.58 14.67 -1.58
CA TRP A 56 -3.67 13.36 -0.96
C TRP A 56 -5.08 12.80 -1.07
N PHE A 57 -5.18 11.52 -1.40
CA PHE A 57 -6.43 10.77 -1.48
C PHE A 57 -6.37 9.58 -0.54
N VAL A 58 -7.51 9.27 0.07
CA VAL A 58 -7.74 8.03 0.80
C VAL A 58 -8.68 7.14 0.00
N ILE A 59 -8.34 5.86 -0.07
CA ILE A 59 -9.08 4.83 -0.78
C ILE A 59 -9.44 3.75 0.23
N LYS A 60 -10.73 3.42 0.31
CA LYS A 60 -11.19 2.21 0.98
C LYS A 60 -11.48 1.14 -0.06
N ALA A 61 -10.85 -0.01 0.06
CA ALA A 61 -11.03 -1.15 -0.84
C ALA A 61 -11.30 -2.44 -0.07
N SER A 62 -11.77 -3.48 -0.76
CA SER A 62 -11.98 -4.79 -0.17
C SER A 62 -10.67 -5.44 0.27
N GLU A 63 -10.77 -6.50 1.08
CA GLU A 63 -9.66 -7.35 1.53
C GLU A 63 -8.78 -7.97 0.42
N LEU A 64 -9.19 -7.87 -0.86
CA LEU A 64 -8.40 -8.31 -2.02
C LEU A 64 -7.38 -7.26 -2.50
N GLY A 65 -7.17 -6.20 -1.72
CA GLY A 65 -6.26 -5.10 -2.00
C GLY A 65 -6.94 -3.92 -2.68
N VAL A 66 -6.24 -2.79 -2.74
CA VAL A 66 -6.65 -1.63 -3.55
C VAL A 66 -6.44 -1.98 -5.03
N PRO A 67 -7.49 -2.04 -5.87
CA PRO A 67 -7.30 -2.45 -7.25
C PRO A 67 -6.41 -1.46 -8.02
N ALA A 68 -5.52 -1.99 -8.86
CA ALA A 68 -4.58 -1.18 -9.64
C ALA A 68 -5.26 -0.12 -10.54
N TYR A 69 -6.50 -0.35 -10.98
CA TYR A 69 -7.23 0.63 -11.80
C TYR A 69 -7.75 1.84 -11.00
N VAL A 70 -7.81 1.73 -9.67
CA VAL A 70 -8.16 2.87 -8.79
C VAL A 70 -6.93 3.69 -8.43
N MET A 71 -5.74 3.10 -8.60
CA MET A 71 -4.47 3.80 -8.45
C MET A 71 -4.23 4.64 -9.71
N PRO A 72 -4.16 5.98 -9.62
CA PRO A 72 -3.85 6.82 -10.76
C PRO A 72 -2.48 6.46 -11.35
N ARG A 73 -2.39 6.37 -12.68
CA ARG A 73 -1.11 6.13 -13.38
C ARG A 73 -0.09 7.24 -13.16
N ASP A 74 -0.57 8.42 -12.81
CA ASP A 74 0.23 9.64 -12.62
C ASP A 74 0.41 9.96 -11.13
N SER A 75 0.25 8.97 -10.25
CA SER A 75 0.51 9.14 -8.82
C SER A 75 2.01 9.19 -8.55
N ASP A 76 2.41 10.13 -7.72
CA ASP A 76 3.78 10.24 -7.25
C ASP A 76 4.06 9.16 -6.19
N ILE A 77 3.08 8.89 -5.31
CA ILE A 77 3.17 7.86 -4.26
C ILE A 77 1.90 7.04 -4.19
N LEU A 78 2.11 5.74 -4.02
CA LEU A 78 1.10 4.74 -3.71
C LEU A 78 1.46 4.11 -2.37
N MET A 79 0.61 4.29 -1.37
CA MET A 79 0.82 3.75 -0.04
C MET A 79 -0.41 2.96 0.39
N HIS A 80 -0.24 1.80 1.02
CA HIS A 80 -1.37 1.09 1.64
C HIS A 80 -0.98 0.49 2.99
N THR A 81 -1.96 -0.04 3.71
CA THR A 81 -1.76 -0.67 5.02
C THR A 81 -2.42 -2.03 5.07
N HIS A 82 -1.70 -3.07 5.50
CA HIS A 82 -2.28 -4.39 5.70
C HIS A 82 -3.12 -4.47 6.98
N PRO A 83 -4.31 -5.10 6.94
CA PRO A 83 -5.04 -5.48 8.14
C PRO A 83 -4.23 -6.42 9.04
N GLU A 84 -4.34 -6.27 10.35
CA GLU A 84 -3.72 -7.17 11.32
C GLU A 84 -4.12 -8.64 11.07
N GLY A 85 -3.13 -9.54 11.15
CA GLY A 85 -3.33 -10.99 11.02
C GLY A 85 -3.49 -11.53 9.59
N ARG A 86 -3.33 -10.70 8.54
CA ARG A 86 -3.54 -11.13 7.14
C ARG A 86 -2.28 -11.35 6.32
N CYS A 87 -1.25 -10.52 6.51
CA CYS A 87 -0.01 -10.59 5.73
C CYS A 87 1.17 -10.91 6.67
N HIS A 88 1.64 -12.17 6.61
CA HIS A 88 2.78 -12.72 7.37
C HIS A 88 2.78 -12.35 8.87
N ARG A 89 3.78 -12.80 9.65
CA ARG A 89 3.96 -12.28 11.02
C ARG A 89 4.44 -10.82 11.04
N ASP A 90 5.01 -10.36 9.92
CA ASP A 90 5.52 -8.99 9.77
C ASP A 90 4.66 -8.25 8.74
N HIS A 91 3.70 -7.46 9.23
CA HIS A 91 2.64 -6.78 8.44
C HIS A 91 3.16 -5.71 7.48
N THR A 92 4.48 -5.58 7.31
CA THR A 92 5.12 -4.58 6.47
C THR A 92 5.82 -5.17 5.26
N LEU A 93 5.99 -6.50 5.20
CA LEU A 93 6.57 -7.13 4.02
C LEU A 93 5.57 -7.02 2.85
N PRO A 94 6.02 -6.62 1.65
CA PRO A 94 5.17 -6.66 0.47
C PRO A 94 4.76 -8.10 0.19
N SER A 95 3.46 -8.31 0.05
CA SER A 95 2.86 -9.54 -0.42
C SER A 95 3.17 -9.77 -1.90
N THR A 96 2.84 -10.96 -2.40
CA THR A 96 2.92 -11.23 -3.84
C THR A 96 2.02 -10.28 -4.64
N ASN A 97 0.84 -9.93 -4.14
CA ASN A 97 -0.05 -8.97 -4.79
C ASN A 97 0.54 -7.56 -4.84
N ASP A 98 1.27 -7.16 -3.81
CA ASP A 98 1.90 -5.84 -3.79
C ASP A 98 2.93 -5.72 -4.90
N PHE A 99 3.83 -6.70 -5.03
CA PHE A 99 4.82 -6.72 -6.10
C PHE A 99 4.20 -6.78 -7.51
N LEU A 100 3.08 -7.49 -7.66
CA LEU A 100 2.40 -7.62 -8.97
C LEU A 100 1.64 -6.37 -9.39
N ASN A 101 1.18 -5.57 -8.42
CA ASN A 101 0.44 -4.33 -8.63
C ASN A 101 1.28 -3.06 -8.42
N ALA A 102 2.56 -3.21 -8.07
CA ALA A 102 3.50 -2.10 -7.92
C ALA A 102 3.59 -1.27 -9.21
N SER A 103 3.59 0.05 -9.06
CA SER A 103 3.80 0.99 -10.15
C SER A 103 5.30 1.25 -10.35
N ASP A 104 5.74 1.26 -11.60
CA ASP A 104 7.08 1.72 -12.01
C ASP A 104 7.20 3.26 -12.03
N MET A 105 6.07 3.95 -12.07
CA MET A 105 5.98 5.41 -12.13
C MET A 105 5.81 6.07 -10.76
N ALA A 106 5.60 5.29 -9.69
CA ALA A 106 5.33 5.80 -8.36
C ALA A 106 6.27 5.19 -7.30
N ILE A 107 6.38 5.86 -6.17
CA ILE A 107 6.98 5.27 -4.97
C ILE A 107 5.92 4.39 -4.29
N ASN A 108 6.18 3.08 -4.22
CA ASN A 108 5.28 2.11 -3.59
C ASN A 108 5.67 1.89 -2.13
N LEU A 109 4.70 2.08 -1.22
CA LEU A 109 4.90 2.03 0.22
C LEU A 109 3.86 1.14 0.91
N ILE A 110 4.28 0.44 1.95
CA ILE A 110 3.40 -0.25 2.90
C ILE A 110 3.64 0.33 4.27
N ALA A 111 2.60 0.94 4.83
CA ALA A 111 2.62 1.47 6.18
C ALA A 111 2.07 0.44 7.18
N SER A 112 2.56 0.50 8.42
CA SER A 112 2.10 -0.35 9.52
C SER A 112 2.00 0.42 10.84
N ALA A 113 1.74 -0.27 11.95
CA ALA A 113 1.80 0.33 13.29
C ALA A 113 3.20 0.87 13.68
N ILE A 114 4.30 0.29 13.15
CA ILE A 114 5.65 0.51 13.69
C ILE A 114 6.70 0.95 12.65
N ARG A 115 6.45 0.74 11.37
CA ARG A 115 7.40 1.05 10.29
C ARG A 115 6.71 1.26 8.94
N ILE A 116 7.43 1.84 7.98
CA ILE A 116 7.10 1.87 6.55
C ILE A 116 8.04 0.93 5.81
N THR A 117 7.54 0.23 4.79
CA THR A 117 8.36 -0.49 3.82
C THR A 117 8.20 0.09 2.44
N ARG A 118 9.31 0.48 1.81
CA ARG A 118 9.35 0.83 0.39
C ARG A 118 9.65 -0.41 -0.43
N PHE A 119 9.03 -0.54 -1.59
CA PHE A 119 9.29 -1.66 -2.49
C PHE A 119 9.23 -1.24 -3.96
N TRP A 120 9.78 -2.09 -4.82
CA TRP A 120 9.86 -1.83 -6.26
C TRP A 120 9.12 -2.91 -7.04
N PRO A 121 8.61 -2.58 -8.24
CA PRO A 121 8.04 -3.57 -9.14
C PRO A 121 9.04 -4.68 -9.45
N VAL A 122 8.49 -5.88 -9.67
CA VAL A 122 9.25 -7.05 -10.11
C VAL A 122 8.91 -7.39 -11.56
N ASP A 123 9.90 -7.89 -12.28
CA ASP A 123 9.80 -8.31 -13.67
C ASP A 123 10.35 -9.74 -13.87
N GLY A 124 10.33 -10.19 -15.13
CA GLY A 124 10.94 -11.45 -15.54
C GLY A 124 10.42 -12.69 -14.82
N GLU A 125 11.34 -13.58 -14.43
CA GLU A 125 11.03 -14.87 -13.80
C GLU A 125 10.45 -14.72 -12.40
N LEU A 126 10.90 -13.71 -11.64
CA LEU A 126 10.32 -13.42 -10.32
C LEU A 126 8.84 -13.07 -10.46
N ARG A 127 8.46 -12.21 -11.42
CA ARG A 127 7.05 -11.89 -11.65
C ARG A 127 6.21 -13.14 -11.91
N LYS A 128 6.67 -14.03 -12.81
CA LYS A 128 5.97 -15.29 -13.12
C LYS A 128 5.82 -16.18 -11.90
N LEU A 129 6.85 -16.26 -11.06
CA LEU A 129 6.83 -17.02 -9.82
C LEU A 129 5.81 -16.46 -8.83
N LEU A 130 5.77 -15.14 -8.65
CA LEU A 130 4.79 -14.50 -7.77
C LEU A 130 3.37 -14.67 -8.30
N GLU A 131 3.15 -14.53 -9.62
CA GLU A 131 1.85 -14.80 -10.25
C GLU A 131 1.41 -16.25 -9.98
N PHE A 132 2.31 -17.22 -10.12
CA PHE A 132 2.03 -18.62 -9.81
C PHE A 132 1.64 -18.83 -8.34
N ILE A 133 2.37 -18.22 -7.40
CA ILE A 133 2.09 -18.31 -5.96
C ILE A 133 0.71 -17.71 -5.63
N THR A 134 0.42 -16.51 -6.14
CA THR A 134 -0.87 -15.82 -5.95
C THR A 134 -2.03 -16.67 -6.47
N HIS A 135 -1.95 -17.18 -7.71
CA HIS A 135 -3.04 -17.95 -8.33
C HIS A 135 -3.29 -19.29 -7.65
N ARG A 136 -2.24 -19.91 -7.08
CA ARG A 136 -2.34 -21.19 -6.38
C ARG A 136 -2.86 -21.05 -4.94
N GLY A 137 -3.04 -19.82 -4.44
CA GLY A 137 -3.51 -19.56 -3.09
C GLY A 137 -2.60 -20.15 -2.00
N MET A 138 -1.29 -20.29 -2.28
CA MET A 138 -0.36 -20.96 -1.36
C MET A 138 -0.03 -20.07 -0.16
N LEU A 139 -0.92 -20.09 0.83
CA LEU A 139 -0.76 -19.55 2.18
C LEU A 139 0.21 -20.36 3.07
N THR A 140 0.99 -21.29 2.50
CA THR A 140 1.79 -22.26 3.27
C THR A 140 3.29 -21.97 3.31
N ILE A 141 3.77 -20.91 2.66
CA ILE A 141 5.16 -20.49 2.81
C ILE A 141 5.33 -19.76 4.14
N SER A 142 6.31 -20.16 4.95
CA SER A 142 6.62 -19.41 6.17
C SER A 142 7.14 -18.02 5.82
N THR A 143 7.07 -17.06 6.74
CA THR A 143 7.64 -15.72 6.53
C THR A 143 9.12 -15.80 6.14
N GLU A 144 9.87 -16.69 6.78
CA GLU A 144 11.31 -16.89 6.54
C GLU A 144 11.56 -17.41 5.12
N ALA A 145 10.83 -18.46 4.70
CA ALA A 145 10.94 -19.00 3.35
C ALA A 145 10.50 -17.98 2.30
N TYR A 146 9.54 -17.10 2.63
CA TYR A 146 9.13 -16.02 1.73
C TYR A 146 10.23 -14.97 1.57
N ILE A 147 10.85 -14.54 2.67
CA ILE A 147 12.00 -13.61 2.64
C ILE A 147 13.16 -14.22 1.83
N GLU A 148 13.47 -15.50 2.03
CA GLU A 148 14.51 -16.20 1.27
C GLU A 148 14.19 -16.21 -0.23
N LEU A 149 12.95 -16.56 -0.60
CA LEU A 149 12.48 -16.52 -1.99
C LEU A 149 12.64 -15.13 -2.61
N LEU A 150 12.21 -14.09 -1.90
CA LEU A 150 12.35 -12.70 -2.37
C LEU A 150 13.83 -12.33 -2.60
N ARG A 151 14.70 -12.67 -1.64
CA ARG A 151 16.14 -12.39 -1.71
C ARG A 151 16.81 -13.13 -2.87
N GLU A 152 16.55 -14.42 -3.02
CA GLU A 152 17.15 -15.27 -4.06
C GLU A 152 16.78 -14.84 -5.47
N ASN A 153 15.60 -14.25 -5.62
CA ASN A 153 15.09 -13.79 -6.92
C ASN A 153 15.26 -12.27 -7.13
N GLY A 154 16.01 -11.59 -6.25
CA GLY A 154 16.39 -10.19 -6.43
C GLY A 154 15.27 -9.18 -6.20
N ALA A 155 14.22 -9.53 -5.46
CA ALA A 155 13.20 -8.58 -5.05
C ALA A 155 13.83 -7.46 -4.21
N LYS A 156 13.46 -6.21 -4.49
CA LYS A 156 13.96 -5.04 -3.76
C LYS A 156 12.88 -4.51 -2.83
N TYR A 157 13.22 -4.33 -1.56
CA TYR A 157 12.42 -3.61 -0.58
C TYR A 157 13.32 -3.07 0.53
N GLU A 158 12.89 -1.99 1.17
CA GLU A 158 13.59 -1.33 2.27
C GLU A 158 12.62 -1.06 3.42
N VAL A 159 13.03 -1.39 4.63
CA VAL A 159 12.18 -1.29 5.83
C VAL A 159 12.71 -0.19 6.74
N HIS A 160 11.85 0.77 7.10
CA HIS A 160 12.19 1.98 7.84
C HIS A 160 11.26 2.17 9.05
N PRO A 161 11.75 2.17 10.31
CA PRO A 161 10.94 2.49 11.48
C PRO A 161 10.29 3.88 11.39
N TRP A 162 9.05 4.05 11.90
CA TRP A 162 8.39 5.37 11.92
C TRP A 162 9.21 6.45 12.64
N GLY A 163 9.95 6.07 13.67
CA GLY A 163 10.80 6.98 14.44
C GLY A 163 12.06 7.42 13.71
N GLU A 164 12.54 6.65 12.74
CA GLU A 164 13.69 7.00 11.89
C GLU A 164 13.28 7.89 10.71
N LEU A 165 12.01 7.81 10.30
CA LEU A 165 11.36 8.85 9.51
C LEU A 165 11.13 10.15 10.30
N GLY A 166 11.43 10.17 11.61
CA GLY A 166 11.25 11.29 12.53
C GLY A 166 12.14 12.52 12.29
N GLN A 167 12.92 12.55 11.21
CA GLN A 167 13.53 13.78 10.68
C GLN A 167 13.08 14.11 9.24
N ASN A 168 12.43 13.16 8.56
CA ASN A 168 12.11 13.22 7.15
C ASN A 168 10.60 13.01 6.95
N LYS A 169 9.84 14.10 6.83
CA LYS A 169 8.40 14.07 6.50
C LYS A 169 8.15 13.21 5.25
N LEU A 170 6.94 12.65 5.04
CA LEU A 170 6.63 11.97 3.75
C LEU A 170 6.91 12.89 2.56
N SER A 171 6.92 14.21 2.80
CA SER A 171 7.35 15.21 1.85
C SER A 171 8.74 15.11 1.27
N GLU A 172 9.65 14.40 1.92
CA GLU A 172 10.98 14.15 1.36
C GLU A 172 10.98 13.08 0.26
N TYR A 173 9.97 12.22 0.23
CA TYR A 173 9.71 11.35 -0.90
C TYR A 173 9.06 12.09 -2.08
N PHE A 174 8.66 13.37 -1.93
CA PHE A 174 8.03 14.19 -2.99
C PHE A 174 9.01 15.08 -3.78
N ASN A 175 10.32 15.05 -3.47
CA ASN A 175 11.36 15.90 -4.08
C ASN A 175 12.08 15.20 -5.24
#